data_AF-A0A1I8BIT2-F1
#
_entry.id   AF-A0A1I8BIT2-F1
#
_cell.length_a   1.000
_cell.length_b   1.000
_cell.length_c   1.000
_cell.angle_alpha   90.00
_cell.angle_beta   90.00
_cell.angle_gamma   90.00
#
_symmetry.space_group_name_H-M   'P 1'
#
loop_
_entity.id
_entity.type
_entity.pdbx_description
1 polymer ?
#
loop_
_entity_poly.entity_id
_entity_poly.type
_entity_poly.pdbx_seq_one_letter_code
_entity_poly.pdbx_strand_id
1 'polypeptide(L)'
;MLQQQHHHQPGADMFLLFYIKRRIEKDSSLEWFEAPYCAEDEPPQEWLLLEKAALIFEHDNRKEIEETMIDRLVPMGKLNFRSFRMIVRHYLDLLSQRMEKSIALLALIAFTGLYARRLAELDAAQCEVTEEDEENSNRDYRREIYQVSIYGSGILLSTIEGSWESFCSDISKVVNQIILQKQQSLALTNNRIYGLAAVCGVGAIVASCLLIRRLNF
;
A
#
# COMPACT_ATOMS: atom_id res chain seq x y z
N MET A 1 26.46 -7.17 -16.08
CA MET A 1 25.56 -7.46 -14.95
C MET A 1 25.54 -6.22 -14.06
N LEU A 2 24.48 -5.42 -14.11
CA LEU A 2 24.34 -4.24 -13.25
C LEU A 2 23.76 -4.71 -11.92
N GLN A 3 24.60 -4.74 -10.88
CA GLN A 3 24.12 -4.82 -9.49
C GLN A 3 23.27 -3.57 -9.24
N GLN A 4 21.94 -3.73 -9.20
CA GLN A 4 21.08 -2.70 -8.61
C GLN A 4 21.46 -2.64 -7.13
N GLN A 5 22.21 -1.62 -6.75
CA GLN A 5 22.44 -1.27 -5.35
C GLN A 5 21.06 -0.88 -4.78
N HIS A 6 20.42 -1.84 -4.12
CA HIS A 6 19.32 -1.54 -3.23
C HIS A 6 19.91 -0.69 -2.10
N HIS A 7 19.63 0.61 -2.11
CA HIS A 7 19.85 1.47 -0.96
C HIS A 7 18.87 1.03 0.14
N HIS A 8 19.27 0.01 0.90
CA HIS A 8 18.56 -0.38 2.11
C HIS A 8 18.58 0.80 3.09
N GLN A 9 17.40 1.26 3.45
CA GLN A 9 17.20 2.25 4.52
C GLN A 9 16.52 1.51 5.66
N PRO A 10 17.28 1.04 6.67
CA PRO A 10 16.77 0.14 7.70
C PRO A 10 15.50 0.67 8.39
N GLY A 11 15.38 1.98 8.59
CA GLY A 11 14.20 2.60 9.19
C GLY A 11 12.92 2.42 8.38
N ALA A 12 12.99 2.49 7.04
CA ALA A 12 11.81 2.34 6.18
C ALA A 12 11.38 0.87 6.07
N ASP A 13 12.36 -0.03 6.00
CA ASP A 13 12.13 -1.48 5.96
C ASP A 13 11.41 -1.93 7.24
N MET A 14 11.92 -1.49 8.40
CA MET A 14 11.33 -1.79 9.71
C MET A 14 9.96 -1.14 9.90
N PHE A 15 9.78 0.11 9.46
CA PHE A 15 8.47 0.74 9.47
C PHE A 15 7.45 -0.04 8.63
N LEU A 16 7.81 -0.46 7.41
CA LEU A 16 6.86 -1.12 6.53
C LEU A 16 6.44 -2.49 7.08
N LEU A 17 7.38 -3.23 7.69
CA LEU A 17 7.09 -4.46 8.43
C LEU A 17 6.12 -4.20 9.59
N PHE A 18 6.42 -3.19 10.43
CA PHE A 18 5.58 -2.76 11.55
C PHE A 18 4.16 -2.40 11.08
N TYR A 19 4.06 -1.58 10.02
CA TYR A 19 2.81 -1.08 9.48
C TYR A 19 1.96 -2.20 8.87
N ILE A 20 2.55 -3.07 8.04
CA ILE A 20 1.84 -4.19 7.41
C ILE A 20 1.28 -5.14 8.47
N LYS A 21 2.08 -5.52 9.46
CA LYS A 21 1.64 -6.41 10.55
C LYS A 21 0.43 -5.83 11.27
N ARG A 22 0.56 -4.60 11.77
CA ARG A 22 -0.56 -3.91 12.44
C ARG A 22 -1.76 -3.75 11.53
N ARG A 23 -1.56 -3.49 10.24
CA ARG A 23 -2.67 -3.31 9.29
C ARG A 23 -3.45 -4.61 9.06
N ILE A 24 -2.77 -5.75 8.98
CA ILE A 24 -3.39 -7.08 8.88
C ILE A 24 -4.19 -7.37 10.15
N GLU A 25 -3.56 -7.23 11.31
CA GLU A 25 -4.12 -7.60 12.61
C GLU A 25 -5.19 -6.62 13.11
N LYS A 26 -5.24 -5.40 12.57
CA LYS A 26 -6.19 -4.38 12.98
C LYS A 26 -7.64 -4.79 12.70
N ASP A 27 -8.44 -4.79 13.76
CA ASP A 27 -9.90 -4.98 13.73
C ASP A 27 -10.33 -6.29 13.02
N SER A 28 -9.50 -7.34 13.09
CA SER A 28 -9.78 -8.65 12.50
C SER A 28 -9.20 -9.79 13.33
N SER A 29 -9.60 -11.03 13.02
CA SER A 29 -8.99 -12.25 13.57
C SER A 29 -7.79 -12.73 12.76
N LEU A 30 -7.31 -11.94 11.79
CA LEU A 30 -6.14 -12.29 10.99
C LEU A 30 -4.88 -12.07 11.81
N GLU A 31 -3.95 -13.01 11.74
CA GLU A 31 -2.65 -12.93 12.41
C GLU A 31 -1.54 -13.23 11.41
N TRP A 32 -0.47 -12.44 11.41
CA TRP A 32 0.71 -12.71 10.59
C TRP A 32 1.84 -13.25 11.47
N PHE A 33 1.72 -14.53 11.84
CA PHE A 33 2.67 -15.23 12.72
C PHE A 33 4.11 -15.25 12.18
N GLU A 34 4.25 -15.24 10.86
CA GLU A 34 5.55 -15.31 10.16
C GLU A 34 6.20 -13.94 9.95
N ALA A 35 5.56 -12.87 10.45
CA ALA A 35 6.14 -11.54 10.39
C ALA A 35 7.53 -11.54 11.04
N PRO A 36 8.58 -11.06 10.33
CA PRO A 36 9.88 -10.81 10.94
C PRO A 36 9.72 -9.97 12.21
N TYR A 37 10.52 -10.27 13.23
CA TYR A 37 10.47 -9.55 14.51
C TYR A 37 10.73 -8.06 14.28
N CYS A 38 9.69 -7.23 14.48
CA CYS A 38 9.84 -5.79 14.61
C CYS A 38 10.29 -5.49 16.03
N ALA A 39 11.57 -5.18 16.19
CA ALA A 39 12.27 -5.16 17.48
C ALA A 39 11.93 -4.00 18.44
N GLU A 40 10.77 -3.35 18.26
CA GLU A 40 10.42 -2.15 19.01
C GLU A 40 9.13 -2.37 19.79
N ASP A 41 9.29 -2.68 21.09
CA ASP A 41 8.18 -2.73 22.06
C ASP A 41 7.48 -1.36 22.15
N GLU A 42 8.22 -0.28 21.89
CA GLU A 42 7.71 1.09 21.73
C GLU A 42 8.14 1.65 20.36
N PRO A 43 7.25 1.69 19.36
CA PRO A 43 7.59 2.21 18.04
C PRO A 43 7.83 3.74 18.09
N PRO A 44 8.63 4.30 17.18
CA PRO A 44 8.92 5.72 17.14
C PRO A 44 7.65 6.52 16.88
N GLN A 45 7.54 7.71 17.46
CA GLN A 45 6.34 8.55 17.35
C GLN A 45 6.00 8.88 15.88
N GLU A 46 7.02 9.04 15.05
CA GLU A 46 6.90 9.31 13.62
C GLU A 46 6.22 8.14 12.88
N TRP A 47 6.49 6.91 13.28
CA TRP A 47 5.88 5.72 12.68
C TRP A 47 4.39 5.65 13.03
N LEU A 48 4.04 5.96 14.27
CA LEU A 48 2.64 6.04 14.70
C LEU A 48 1.88 7.15 13.96
N LEU A 49 2.53 8.31 13.75
CA LEU A 49 1.95 9.41 12.97
C LEU A 49 1.75 9.00 11.50
N LEU A 50 2.74 8.33 10.91
CA LEU A 50 2.69 7.87 9.52
C LEU A 50 1.64 6.78 9.32
N GLU A 51 1.55 5.81 10.23
CA GLU A 51 0.48 4.80 10.26
C GLU A 51 -0.89 5.48 10.31
N LYS A 52 -1.08 6.42 11.25
CA LYS A 52 -2.34 7.15 11.39
C LYS A 52 -2.70 7.91 10.11
N ALA A 53 -1.73 8.56 9.50
CA ALA A 53 -1.90 9.29 8.25
C ALA A 53 -2.30 8.36 7.10
N ALA A 54 -1.63 7.22 6.98
CA ALA A 54 -1.90 6.22 5.95
C ALA A 54 -3.30 5.63 6.12
N LEU A 55 -3.73 5.36 7.36
CA LEU A 55 -5.06 4.87 7.67
C LEU A 55 -6.17 5.90 7.37
N ILE A 56 -5.92 7.19 7.63
CA ILE A 56 -6.86 8.26 7.26
C ILE A 56 -6.99 8.33 5.73
N PHE A 57 -5.85 8.31 5.03
CA PHE A 57 -5.83 8.31 3.57
C PHE A 57 -6.58 7.10 3.02
N GLU A 58 -6.28 5.92 3.55
CA GLU A 58 -6.94 4.67 3.16
C GLU A 58 -8.44 4.76 3.39
N HIS A 59 -8.90 5.16 4.57
CA HIS A 59 -10.33 5.28 4.89
C HIS A 59 -11.06 6.17 3.87
N ASP A 60 -10.48 7.30 3.50
CA ASP A 60 -11.11 8.27 2.60
C ASP A 60 -11.08 7.81 1.14
N ASN A 61 -10.18 6.89 0.76
CA ASN A 61 -9.98 6.40 -0.61
C ASN A 61 -10.25 4.89 -0.77
N ARG A 62 -10.76 4.23 0.27
CA ARG A 62 -10.79 2.76 0.39
C ARG A 62 -11.43 2.09 -0.81
N LYS A 63 -12.61 2.58 -1.18
CA LYS A 63 -13.39 2.06 -2.30
C LYS A 63 -12.60 2.10 -3.61
N GLU A 64 -11.88 3.18 -3.87
CA GLU A 64 -11.08 3.32 -5.08
C GLU A 64 -9.90 2.34 -5.07
N ILE A 65 -9.20 2.22 -3.94
CA ILE A 65 -8.05 1.32 -3.79
C ILE A 65 -8.48 -0.14 -3.94
N GLU A 66 -9.53 -0.58 -3.21
CA GLU A 66 -10.02 -1.96 -3.24
C GLU A 66 -10.59 -2.30 -4.62
N GLU A 67 -11.62 -1.58 -5.09
CA GLU A 67 -12.37 -1.97 -6.30
C GLU A 67 -11.55 -1.79 -7.60
N THR A 68 -10.62 -0.82 -7.63
CA THR A 68 -9.90 -0.48 -8.86
C THR A 68 -8.54 -1.14 -8.94
N MET A 69 -7.83 -1.33 -7.82
CA MET A 69 -6.44 -1.79 -7.82
C MET A 69 -6.29 -3.23 -7.32
N ILE A 70 -7.08 -3.65 -6.33
CA ILE A 70 -6.90 -4.93 -5.65
C ILE A 70 -7.88 -5.97 -6.18
N ASP A 71 -9.18 -5.71 -6.14
CA ASP A 71 -10.23 -6.69 -6.44
C ASP A 71 -10.25 -7.11 -7.91
N ARG A 72 -9.69 -6.30 -8.81
CA ARG A 72 -9.51 -6.70 -10.22
C ARG A 72 -8.45 -7.78 -10.40
N LEU A 73 -7.50 -7.90 -9.47
CA LEU A 73 -6.40 -8.85 -9.54
C LEU A 73 -6.80 -10.22 -8.97
N VAL A 74 -7.72 -10.24 -8.02
CA VAL A 74 -8.19 -11.45 -7.33
C VAL A 74 -8.77 -12.49 -8.30
N PRO A 75 -9.82 -12.20 -9.11
CA PRO A 75 -10.40 -13.18 -10.02
C PRO A 75 -9.47 -13.57 -11.17
N MET A 76 -8.43 -12.76 -11.44
CA MET A 76 -7.40 -13.08 -12.43
C MET A 76 -6.30 -13.99 -11.88
N GLY A 77 -6.32 -14.31 -10.57
CA GLY A 77 -5.20 -14.97 -9.93
C GLY A 77 -3.91 -14.16 -10.09
N LYS A 78 -3.98 -12.82 -10.05
CA LYS A 78 -2.84 -11.92 -10.25
C LYS A 78 -2.44 -11.16 -8.99
N LEU A 79 -3.11 -11.36 -7.87
CA LEU A 79 -2.66 -10.80 -6.59
C LEU A 79 -1.38 -11.52 -6.15
N ASN A 80 -0.23 -10.89 -6.44
CA ASN A 80 1.14 -11.34 -6.11
C ASN A 80 2.11 -10.14 -6.14
N PHE A 81 3.34 -10.32 -5.67
CA PHE A 81 4.35 -9.29 -5.56
C PHE A 81 4.73 -8.67 -6.91
N ARG A 82 4.69 -9.46 -8.00
CA ARG A 82 4.95 -8.93 -9.35
C ARG A 82 3.90 -7.89 -9.75
N SER A 83 2.62 -8.16 -9.53
CA SER A 83 1.53 -7.21 -9.80
C SER A 83 1.60 -6.00 -8.87
N PHE A 84 1.92 -6.21 -7.59
CA PHE A 84 2.19 -5.12 -6.64
C PHE A 84 3.24 -4.16 -7.19
N ARG A 85 4.42 -4.66 -7.57
CA ARG A 85 5.52 -3.85 -8.11
C ARG A 85 5.12 -3.05 -9.35
N MET A 86 4.35 -3.67 -10.24
CA MET A 86 3.86 -3.00 -11.45
C MET A 86 2.89 -1.87 -11.12
N ILE A 87 1.96 -2.12 -10.20
CA ILE A 87 0.96 -1.13 -9.79
C ILE A 87 1.61 0.04 -9.06
N VAL A 88 2.50 -0.23 -8.09
CA VAL A 88 3.20 0.83 -7.35
C VAL A 88 3.97 1.74 -8.29
N ARG A 89 4.71 1.19 -9.26
CA ARG A 89 5.45 2.00 -10.24
C ARG A 89 4.55 2.85 -11.10
N HIS A 90 3.50 2.25 -11.67
CA HIS A 90 2.59 2.99 -12.53
C HIS A 90 1.81 4.05 -11.75
N TYR A 91 1.34 3.70 -10.56
CA TYR A 91 0.59 4.60 -9.70
C TYR A 91 1.47 5.74 -9.22
N LEU A 92 2.72 5.46 -8.86
CA LEU A 92 3.70 6.51 -8.57
C LEU A 92 3.86 7.50 -9.72
N ASP A 93 4.07 7.02 -10.95
CA ASP A 93 4.28 7.91 -12.11
C ASP A 93 3.11 8.87 -12.28
N LEU A 94 1.89 8.41 -12.00
CA LEU A 94 0.68 9.22 -12.05
C LEU A 94 0.56 10.19 -10.88
N LEU A 95 0.84 9.74 -9.66
CA LEU A 95 0.77 10.58 -8.46
C LEU A 95 1.84 11.67 -8.52
N SER A 96 3.06 11.34 -8.92
CA SER A 96 4.19 12.29 -9.00
C SER A 96 3.95 13.43 -9.99
N GLN A 97 3.08 13.23 -10.99
CA GLN A 97 2.67 14.27 -11.93
C GLN A 97 1.62 15.23 -11.35
N ARG A 98 0.91 14.85 -10.29
CA ARG A 98 -0.33 15.51 -9.85
C ARG A 98 -0.33 15.96 -8.40
N MET A 99 0.55 15.42 -7.57
CA MET A 99 0.62 15.72 -6.15
C MET A 99 2.06 15.79 -5.66
N GLU A 100 2.22 16.38 -4.48
CA GLU A 100 3.49 16.40 -3.78
C GLU A 100 3.98 14.97 -3.51
N LYS A 101 5.29 14.73 -3.69
CA LYS A 101 5.90 13.39 -3.55
C LYS A 101 5.63 12.76 -2.18
N SER A 102 5.57 13.58 -1.13
CA SER A 102 5.28 13.17 0.24
C SER A 102 3.86 12.58 0.39
N ILE A 103 2.87 13.19 -0.28
CA ILE A 103 1.49 12.71 -0.35
C ILE A 103 1.41 11.45 -1.22
N ALA A 104 2.13 11.42 -2.34
CA ALA A 104 2.19 10.24 -3.21
C ALA A 104 2.72 9.02 -2.45
N LEU A 105 3.80 9.18 -1.68
CA LEU A 105 4.36 8.12 -0.85
C LEU A 105 3.37 7.64 0.21
N LEU A 106 2.65 8.56 0.86
CA LEU A 106 1.62 8.19 1.83
C LEU A 106 0.52 7.34 1.20
N ALA A 107 0.07 7.71 0.01
CA ALA A 107 -0.91 6.93 -0.75
C ALA A 107 -0.40 5.52 -1.09
N LEU A 108 0.89 5.40 -1.42
CA LEU A 108 1.52 4.11 -1.70
C LEU A 108 1.70 3.26 -0.44
N ILE A 109 2.01 3.86 0.71
CA ILE A 109 2.03 3.17 2.01
C ILE A 109 0.64 2.62 2.33
N ALA A 110 -0.40 3.47 2.22
CA ALA A 110 -1.80 3.06 2.44
C ALA A 110 -2.21 1.89 1.51
N PHE A 111 -1.90 1.99 0.21
CA PHE A 111 -2.12 0.90 -0.75
C PHE A 111 -1.39 -0.37 -0.32
N THR A 112 -0.14 -0.27 0.10
CA THR A 112 0.68 -1.43 0.49
C THR A 112 0.09 -2.17 1.68
N GLY A 113 -0.38 -1.45 2.70
CA GLY A 113 -1.05 -2.04 3.85
C GLY A 113 -2.35 -2.76 3.46
N LEU A 114 -3.17 -2.12 2.62
CA LEU A 114 -4.43 -2.71 2.18
C LEU A 114 -4.21 -3.93 1.27
N TYR A 115 -3.20 -3.88 0.40
CA TYR A 115 -2.78 -5.00 -0.44
C TYR A 115 -2.33 -6.20 0.39
N ALA A 116 -1.49 -5.97 1.41
CA ALA A 116 -1.02 -7.02 2.30
C ALA A 116 -2.16 -7.64 3.13
N ARG A 117 -3.09 -6.81 3.63
CA ARG A 117 -4.29 -7.31 4.28
C ARG A 117 -5.12 -8.19 3.35
N ARG A 118 -5.30 -7.81 2.09
CA ARG A 118 -6.05 -8.64 1.14
C ARG A 118 -5.38 -9.99 0.90
N LEU A 119 -4.05 -10.02 0.81
CA LEU A 119 -3.30 -11.28 0.73
C LEU A 119 -3.57 -12.16 1.96
N ALA A 120 -3.57 -11.59 3.16
CA ALA A 120 -3.85 -12.33 4.39
C ALA A 120 -5.30 -12.86 4.46
N GLU A 121 -6.28 -12.08 3.99
CA GLU A 121 -7.67 -12.52 3.87
C GLU A 121 -7.82 -13.72 2.91
N LEU A 122 -7.08 -13.72 1.80
CA LEU A 122 -7.09 -14.84 0.86
C LEU A 122 -6.35 -16.08 1.40
N ASP A 123 -5.28 -15.89 2.17
CA ASP A 123 -4.59 -16.99 2.87
C ASP A 123 -5.52 -17.67 3.87
N ALA A 124 -6.21 -16.87 4.71
CA ALA A 124 -7.17 -17.36 5.67
C ALA A 124 -8.35 -18.09 5.00
N ALA A 125 -8.89 -17.52 3.91
CA ALA A 125 -9.97 -18.15 3.15
C ALA A 125 -9.54 -19.46 2.47
N GLN A 126 -8.26 -19.59 2.07
CA GLN A 126 -7.75 -20.85 1.54
C GLN A 126 -7.68 -21.92 2.62
N CYS A 127 -7.22 -21.58 3.83
CA CYS A 127 -7.19 -22.53 4.95
C CYS A 127 -8.56 -23.12 5.29
N GLU A 128 -9.65 -22.35 5.14
CA GLU A 128 -11.02 -22.82 5.39
C GLU A 128 -11.56 -23.79 4.31
N VAL A 129 -11.02 -23.75 3.08
CA VAL A 129 -11.51 -24.55 1.94
C VAL A 129 -10.73 -25.86 1.76
N THR A 130 -9.48 -25.93 2.25
CA THR A 130 -8.59 -27.09 2.07
C THR A 130 -8.97 -28.38 2.82
N GLU A 131 -10.11 -28.45 3.52
CA GLU A 131 -10.57 -29.74 4.08
C GLU A 131 -11.18 -30.69 3.03
N GLU A 132 -11.49 -30.24 1.80
CA GLU A 132 -12.20 -31.08 0.82
C GLU A 132 -11.54 -31.31 -0.56
N ASP A 133 -10.51 -30.56 -1.01
CA ASP A 133 -9.91 -30.76 -2.35
C ASP A 133 -8.41 -30.36 -2.43
N GLU A 134 -7.49 -31.32 -2.25
CA GLU A 134 -6.03 -31.06 -2.10
C GLU A 134 -5.22 -30.84 -3.39
N GLU A 135 -5.78 -30.89 -4.61
CA GLU A 135 -4.94 -31.05 -5.82
C GLU A 135 -4.76 -29.83 -6.74
N ASN A 136 -5.27 -28.64 -6.42
CA ASN A 136 -5.10 -27.48 -7.30
C ASN A 136 -4.47 -26.26 -6.62
N SER A 137 -3.15 -26.10 -6.82
CA SER A 137 -2.40 -24.85 -6.73
C SER A 137 -2.60 -24.04 -5.44
N ASN A 138 -2.10 -24.57 -4.32
CA ASN A 138 -1.98 -23.80 -3.09
C ASN A 138 -1.03 -22.60 -3.32
N ARG A 139 -1.60 -21.41 -3.45
CA ARG A 139 -0.84 -20.18 -3.68
C ARG A 139 -0.35 -19.68 -2.32
N ASP A 140 0.96 -19.64 -2.16
CA ASP A 140 1.59 -19.16 -0.93
C ASP A 140 1.49 -17.63 -0.81
N TYR A 141 0.36 -17.15 -0.29
CA TYR A 141 0.14 -15.72 -0.05
C TYR A 141 1.02 -15.16 1.05
N ARG A 142 1.45 -16.00 2.01
CA ARG A 142 2.37 -15.59 3.08
C ARG A 142 3.72 -15.16 2.51
N ARG A 143 4.25 -15.91 1.54
CA ARG A 143 5.44 -15.52 0.80
C ARG A 143 5.26 -14.20 0.06
N GLU A 144 4.08 -13.94 -0.50
CA GLU A 144 3.79 -12.67 -1.18
C GLU A 144 3.79 -11.49 -0.19
N ILE A 145 3.20 -11.65 1.00
CA ILE A 145 3.24 -10.66 2.08
C ILE A 145 4.68 -10.38 2.50
N TYR A 146 5.50 -11.42 2.66
CA TYR A 146 6.92 -11.29 3.00
C TYR A 146 7.71 -10.52 1.93
N GLN A 147 7.46 -10.79 0.65
CA GLN A 147 8.10 -10.04 -0.44
C GLN A 147 7.67 -8.57 -0.45
N VAL A 148 6.39 -8.29 -0.22
CA VAL A 148 5.89 -6.92 -0.10
C VAL A 148 6.54 -6.19 1.08
N SER A 149 6.71 -6.83 2.23
CA SER A 149 7.27 -6.17 3.40
C SER A 149 8.78 -5.90 3.31
N ILE A 150 9.55 -6.83 2.72
CA ILE A 150 11.01 -6.71 2.62
C ILE A 150 11.45 -5.87 1.42
N TYR A 151 10.78 -6.01 0.28
CA TYR A 151 11.16 -5.31 -0.95
C TYR A 151 10.28 -4.10 -1.26
N GLY A 152 9.13 -3.98 -0.60
CA GLY A 152 8.19 -2.88 -0.82
C GLY A 152 8.82 -1.54 -0.50
N SER A 153 9.51 -1.42 0.64
CA SER A 153 10.22 -0.20 1.04
C SER A 153 11.20 0.26 -0.03
N GLY A 154 12.02 -0.62 -0.60
CA GLY A 154 12.93 -0.27 -1.69
C GLY A 154 12.19 0.24 -2.94
N ILE A 155 11.02 -0.32 -3.26
CA ILE A 155 10.17 0.17 -4.35
C ILE A 155 9.58 1.54 -4.01
N LEU A 156 9.08 1.72 -2.79
CA LEU A 156 8.48 2.96 -2.28
C LEU A 156 9.51 4.08 -2.11
N LEU A 157 10.74 3.77 -1.73
CA LEU A 157 11.79 4.76 -1.51
C LEU A 157 12.49 5.15 -2.81
N SER A 158 12.52 4.25 -3.80
CA SER A 158 13.03 4.60 -5.15
C SER A 158 12.26 5.75 -5.80
N THR A 159 11.15 6.15 -5.20
CA THR A 159 10.26 7.19 -5.68
C THR A 159 10.52 8.56 -5.07
N ILE A 160 11.36 8.64 -4.05
CA ILE A 160 11.63 9.86 -3.30
C ILE A 160 13.03 10.34 -3.66
N GLU A 161 13.15 11.63 -3.98
CA GLU A 161 14.46 12.29 -3.96
C GLU A 161 14.73 12.69 -2.51
N GLY A 162 15.52 11.88 -1.79
CA GLY A 162 15.86 12.15 -0.39
C GLY A 162 16.07 10.89 0.44
N SER A 163 16.23 11.06 1.75
CA SER A 163 16.31 9.97 2.70
C SER A 163 14.98 9.76 3.43
N TRP A 164 14.74 8.54 3.93
CA TRP A 164 13.61 8.22 4.78
C TRP A 164 13.46 9.18 5.97
N GLU A 165 14.58 9.57 6.58
CA GLU A 165 14.59 10.50 7.71
C GLU A 165 14.06 11.89 7.31
N SER A 166 14.41 12.37 6.11
CA SER A 166 13.85 13.61 5.58
C SER A 166 12.34 13.52 5.42
N PHE A 167 11.83 12.42 4.85
CA PHE A 167 10.39 12.20 4.72
C PHE A 167 9.69 12.14 6.09
N CYS A 168 10.25 11.41 7.06
CA CYS A 168 9.72 11.34 8.41
C CYS A 168 9.71 12.70 9.11
N SER A 169 10.73 13.53 8.93
CA SER A 169 10.75 14.87 9.53
C SER A 169 9.66 15.80 8.96
N ASP A 170 9.30 15.62 7.69
CA ASP A 170 8.23 16.38 7.04
C ASP A 170 6.83 15.78 7.24
N ILE A 171 6.71 14.54 7.75
CA ILE A 171 5.41 13.86 7.86
C ILE A 171 4.41 14.63 8.70
N SER A 172 4.86 15.32 9.75
CA SER A 172 4.00 16.15 10.59
C SER A 172 3.35 17.29 9.79
N LYS A 173 4.07 17.86 8.81
CA LYS A 173 3.51 18.88 7.91
C LYS A 173 2.48 18.28 6.97
N VAL A 174 2.78 17.12 6.39
CA VAL A 174 1.86 16.38 5.50
C VAL A 174 0.58 15.99 6.22
N VAL A 175 0.68 15.47 7.44
CA VAL A 175 -0.46 15.12 8.29
C VAL A 175 -1.30 16.35 8.59
N ASN A 176 -0.67 17.46 8.98
CA ASN A 176 -1.38 18.71 9.23
C ASN A 176 -2.08 19.23 7.97
N GLN A 177 -1.46 19.14 6.79
CA GLN A 177 -2.09 19.49 5.52
C GLN A 177 -3.30 18.61 5.22
N ILE A 178 -3.21 17.29 5.40
CA ILE A 178 -4.34 16.36 5.18
C ILE A 178 -5.49 16.66 6.14
N ILE A 179 -5.19 16.90 7.42
CA ILE A 179 -6.20 17.27 8.42
C ILE A 179 -6.86 18.61 8.06
N LEU A 180 -6.07 19.63 7.67
CA LEU A 180 -6.59 20.94 7.29
C LEU A 180 -7.44 20.86 6.02
N GLN A 181 -7.00 20.13 4.99
CA GLN A 181 -7.78 19.90 3.78
C GLN A 181 -9.10 19.20 4.10
N LYS A 182 -9.09 18.23 5.02
CA LYS A 182 -10.31 17.53 5.47
C LYS A 182 -11.27 18.47 6.22
N GLN A 183 -10.75 19.31 7.10
CA GLN A 183 -11.56 20.31 7.81
C GLN A 183 -12.15 21.34 6.84
N GLN A 184 -11.39 21.80 5.85
CA GLN A 184 -11.87 22.70 4.81
C GLN A 184 -12.90 22.03 3.90
N SER A 185 -12.70 20.76 3.51
CA SER A 185 -13.68 20.01 2.73
C SER A 185 -14.97 19.79 3.52
N LEU A 186 -14.88 19.50 4.83
CA LEU A 186 -16.04 19.34 5.69
C LEU A 186 -16.82 20.66 5.86
N ALA A 187 -16.12 21.79 5.91
CA ALA A 187 -16.73 23.12 5.88
C ALA A 187 -17.36 23.46 4.52
N LEU A 188 -16.85 22.89 3.42
CA LEU A 188 -17.36 23.07 2.06
C LEU A 188 -18.42 22.05 1.64
N THR A 189 -18.60 20.94 2.37
CA THR A 189 -19.58 19.86 2.07
C THR A 189 -21.04 20.21 2.35
N ASN A 190 -21.40 21.50 2.38
CA ASN A 190 -22.74 21.91 1.91
C ASN A 190 -22.86 21.92 0.38
N ASN A 191 -21.76 21.67 -0.36
CA ASN A 191 -21.81 21.33 -1.78
C ASN A 191 -20.90 20.12 -2.06
N ARG A 192 -21.52 19.08 -2.64
CA ARG A 192 -20.86 17.95 -3.29
C ARG A 192 -19.74 18.47 -4.20
N ILE A 193 -18.66 17.69 -4.33
CA ILE A 193 -17.48 17.87 -5.21
C ILE A 193 -16.21 18.22 -4.41
N TYR A 194 -15.65 17.24 -3.70
CA TYR A 194 -14.19 17.14 -3.51
C TYR A 194 -13.75 15.69 -3.62
N GLY A 195 -14.12 15.05 -4.74
CA GLY A 195 -13.48 13.86 -5.28
C GLY A 195 -12.33 14.25 -6.22
N LEU A 196 -11.52 15.27 -5.87
CA LEU A 196 -10.50 15.79 -6.77
C LEU A 196 -9.22 14.93 -6.80
N ALA A 197 -8.99 14.09 -5.79
CA ALA A 197 -8.00 13.01 -5.86
C ALA A 197 -8.52 11.83 -6.71
N ALA A 198 -9.81 11.53 -6.61
CA ALA A 198 -10.46 10.38 -7.24
C ALA A 198 -10.67 10.51 -8.77
N VAL A 199 -10.86 11.72 -9.31
CA VAL A 199 -11.11 11.88 -10.77
C VAL A 199 -9.81 11.83 -11.60
N CYS A 200 -8.66 11.99 -10.95
CA CYS A 200 -7.37 12.05 -11.63
C CYS A 200 -6.65 10.69 -11.72
N GLY A 201 -6.81 9.82 -10.72
CA GLY A 201 -6.20 8.47 -10.71
C GLY A 201 -6.92 7.46 -11.59
N VAL A 202 -8.26 7.43 -11.55
CA VAL A 202 -9.09 6.37 -12.16
C VAL A 202 -8.91 6.23 -13.67
N GLY A 203 -8.81 7.33 -14.41
CA GLY A 203 -8.63 7.30 -15.88
C GLY A 203 -7.31 6.66 -16.31
N ALA A 204 -6.26 6.83 -15.52
CA ALA A 204 -4.96 6.29 -15.82
C ALA A 204 -4.76 4.86 -15.28
N ILE A 205 -5.52 4.45 -14.26
CA ILE A 205 -5.56 3.08 -13.73
C ILE A 205 -6.32 2.13 -14.66
N VAL A 206 -7.43 2.57 -15.25
CA VAL A 206 -8.11 1.82 -16.32
C VAL A 206 -7.17 1.63 -17.51
N ALA A 207 -6.38 2.65 -17.86
CA ALA A 207 -5.39 2.56 -18.92
C ALA A 207 -4.25 1.56 -18.59
N SER A 208 -3.75 1.49 -17.35
CA SER A 208 -2.73 0.49 -16.97
C SER A 208 -3.29 -0.93 -16.89
N CYS A 209 -4.50 -1.14 -16.37
CA CYS A 209 -5.15 -2.46 -16.44
C CYS A 209 -5.32 -2.94 -17.91
N LEU A 210 -5.55 -2.02 -18.85
CA LEU A 210 -5.61 -2.32 -20.28
C LEU A 210 -4.22 -2.54 -20.91
N LEU A 211 -3.17 -1.87 -20.43
CA LEU A 211 -1.78 -2.10 -20.86
C LEU A 211 -1.24 -3.45 -20.38
N ILE A 212 -1.61 -3.90 -19.17
CA ILE A 212 -1.29 -5.25 -18.66
C ILE A 212 -1.95 -6.34 -19.53
N ARG A 213 -3.10 -6.04 -20.16
CA ARG A 213 -3.72 -6.91 -21.16
C ARG A 213 -2.93 -6.96 -22.48
N ARG A 214 -2.34 -5.84 -22.92
CA ARG A 214 -1.57 -5.79 -24.18
C ARG A 214 -0.16 -6.39 -24.11
N LEU A 215 0.46 -6.42 -22.92
CA LEU A 215 1.80 -6.99 -22.75
C LEU A 215 1.83 -8.53 -22.58
N ASN A 216 0.68 -9.21 -22.65
CA ASN A 216 0.56 -10.67 -22.60
C ASN A 216 0.04 -11.28 -23.92
N PHE A 217 0.22 -10.57 -25.04
CA PHE A 217 0.06 -11.10 -26.40
C PHE A 217 1.35 -10.89 -27.19
#